data_AF-A0A208XRH9-F1
#
_entry.id   AF-A0A208XRH9-F1
#
_cell.length_a   1.000
_cell.length_b   1.000
_cell.length_c   1.000
_cell.angle_alpha   90.00
_cell.angle_beta   90.00
_cell.angle_gamma   90.00
#
_symmetry.space_group_name_H-M   'P 1'
#
loop_
_entity.id
_entity.type
_entity.pdbx_description
1 polymer ?
#
loop_
_entity_poly.entity_id
_entity_poly.type
_entity_poly.pdbx_seq_one_letter_code
_entity_poly.pdbx_strand_id
1 'polypeptide(L)'
;MPQHWISYAQMTGNQFQAWLSDPDSQAVQRLHAWMQERMLQEGPAGPPAPLIVRVWVGQAGKVERLEFASLGQPQADEDLRALLTAQPLSEPPPPDMRQPMVLQLELGFVAKG
;
A
#
# COMPACT_ATOMS: atom_id res chain seq x y z
N MET A 1 -2.33 19.35 11.47
CA MET A 1 -2.99 19.14 10.16
C MET A 1 -4.49 19.32 10.34
N PRO A 2 -5.22 19.79 9.32
CA PRO A 2 -6.67 19.80 9.35
C PRO A 2 -7.27 18.41 9.57
N GLN A 3 -8.38 18.31 10.30
CA GLN A 3 -8.98 17.02 10.69
C GLN A 3 -9.45 16.22 9.48
N HIS A 4 -10.05 16.87 8.49
CA HIS A 4 -10.55 16.21 7.29
C HIS A 4 -9.42 15.59 6.45
N TRP A 5 -8.19 16.11 6.52
CA TRP A 5 -7.03 15.48 5.89
C TRP A 5 -6.60 14.20 6.62
N ILE A 6 -6.68 14.20 7.96
CA ILE A 6 -6.34 13.03 8.77
C ILE A 6 -7.34 11.91 8.49
N SER A 7 -8.64 12.24 8.48
CA SER A 7 -9.70 11.29 8.15
C SER A 7 -9.55 10.71 6.74
N TYR A 8 -9.21 11.55 5.75
CA TYR A 8 -8.94 11.08 4.39
C TYR A 8 -7.73 10.13 4.31
N ALA A 9 -6.66 10.45 5.03
CA ALA A 9 -5.46 9.61 5.08
C ALA A 9 -5.74 8.25 5.76
N GLN A 10 -6.52 8.24 6.83
CA GLN A 10 -6.95 7.00 7.50
C GLN A 10 -7.83 6.14 6.58
N MET A 11 -8.82 6.75 5.91
CA MET A 11 -9.65 6.05 4.92
C MET A 11 -8.79 5.43 3.82
N THR A 12 -7.87 6.21 3.25
CA THR A 12 -6.99 5.74 2.16
C THR A 12 -6.09 4.60 2.62
N GLY A 13 -5.47 4.74 3.80
CA GLY A 13 -4.64 3.70 4.40
C GLY A 13 -5.40 2.40 4.62
N ASN A 14 -6.61 2.48 5.20
CA ASN A 14 -7.47 1.30 5.40
C ASN A 14 -7.85 0.62 4.08
N GLN A 15 -8.10 1.41 3.04
CA GLN A 15 -8.49 0.88 1.74
C GLN A 15 -7.31 0.17 1.05
N PHE A 16 -6.12 0.76 1.09
CA PHE A 16 -4.90 0.11 0.61
C PHE A 16 -4.59 -1.17 1.38
N GLN A 17 -4.76 -1.18 2.70
CA GLN A 17 -4.60 -2.38 3.51
C GLN A 17 -5.59 -3.49 3.11
N ALA A 18 -6.83 -3.14 2.82
CA ALA A 18 -7.83 -4.09 2.34
C ALA A 18 -7.42 -4.69 0.98
N TRP A 19 -6.91 -3.88 0.04
CA TRP A 19 -6.45 -4.37 -1.26
C TRP A 19 -5.20 -5.25 -1.16
N LEU A 20 -4.28 -4.90 -0.25
CA LEU A 20 -3.08 -5.70 0.02
C LEU A 20 -3.41 -7.02 0.74
N SER A 21 -4.58 -7.13 1.34
CA SER A 21 -5.02 -8.32 2.07
C SER A 21 -6.04 -9.17 1.30
N ASP A 22 -6.38 -8.80 0.07
CA ASP A 22 -7.38 -9.51 -0.74
C ASP A 22 -6.86 -10.89 -1.17
N PRO A 23 -7.43 -12.00 -0.66
CA PRO A 23 -6.96 -13.33 -0.97
C PRO A 23 -7.25 -13.77 -2.41
N ASP A 24 -8.22 -13.13 -3.08
CA ASP A 24 -8.62 -13.47 -4.45
C ASP A 24 -7.70 -12.79 -5.49
N SER A 25 -6.84 -11.87 -5.06
CA SER A 25 -5.89 -11.18 -5.92
C SER A 25 -4.60 -11.99 -6.12
N GLN A 26 -4.32 -12.36 -7.37
CA GLN A 26 -3.07 -13.05 -7.72
C GLN A 26 -1.82 -12.21 -7.43
N ALA A 27 -1.90 -10.88 -7.55
CA ALA A 27 -0.80 -9.99 -7.22
C ALA A 27 -0.52 -9.96 -5.71
N VAL A 28 -1.57 -10.01 -4.88
CA VAL A 28 -1.41 -10.18 -3.42
C VAL A 28 -0.73 -11.52 -3.11
N GLN A 29 -1.19 -12.61 -3.73
CA GLN A 29 -0.61 -13.94 -3.52
C GLN A 29 0.89 -13.97 -3.89
N ARG A 30 1.28 -13.37 -5.01
CA ARG A 30 2.70 -13.27 -5.42
C ARG A 30 3.51 -12.40 -4.45
N LEU A 31 2.99 -11.25 -4.05
CA LEU A 31 3.64 -10.37 -3.09
C LEU A 31 3.87 -11.08 -1.75
N HIS A 32 2.87 -11.82 -1.27
CA HIS A 32 2.96 -12.62 -0.05
C HIS A 32 3.97 -13.76 -0.16
N ALA A 33 3.97 -14.49 -1.28
CA ALA A 33 4.94 -15.57 -1.52
C ALA A 33 6.38 -15.05 -1.50
N TRP A 34 6.65 -13.94 -2.20
CA TRP A 34 7.97 -13.31 -2.18
C TRP A 34 8.41 -12.89 -0.77
N MET A 35 7.51 -12.33 0.04
CA MET A 35 7.83 -11.99 1.42
C MET A 35 8.18 -13.21 2.28
N GLN A 36 7.45 -14.33 2.10
CA GLN A 36 7.75 -15.58 2.80
C GLN A 36 9.14 -16.12 2.42
N GLU A 37 9.45 -16.13 1.12
CA GLU A 37 10.77 -16.54 0.62
C GLU A 37 11.89 -15.68 1.18
N ARG A 38 11.68 -14.36 1.23
CA ARG A 38 12.63 -13.41 1.81
C ARG A 38 12.92 -13.72 3.28
N MET A 39 11.88 -13.94 4.09
CA MET A 39 12.04 -14.26 5.51
C MET A 39 12.78 -15.58 5.74
N LEU A 40 12.60 -16.56 4.84
CA LEU A 40 13.33 -17.83 4.90
C LEU A 40 14.82 -17.64 4.55
N GLN A 41 15.15 -16.75 3.61
CA GLN A 41 16.52 -16.51 3.16
C GLN A 41 17.32 -15.57 4.06
N GLU A 42 16.71 -14.48 4.52
CA GLU A 42 17.37 -13.43 5.31
C GLU A 42 17.30 -13.71 6.83
N GLY A 43 16.59 -14.78 7.23
CA GLY A 43 16.30 -15.10 8.64
C GLY A 43 15.24 -14.17 9.24
N PRO A 44 14.93 -14.29 10.55
CA PRO A 44 14.00 -13.39 11.22
C PRO A 44 14.63 -12.00 11.38
N ALA A 45 14.68 -11.23 10.29
CA ALA A 45 15.04 -9.82 10.29
C ALA A 45 13.89 -8.98 10.84
N GLY A 46 13.47 -9.23 12.09
CA GLY A 46 12.35 -8.55 12.73
C GLY A 46 11.03 -8.63 11.94
N PRO A 47 9.97 -7.94 12.40
CA PRO A 47 8.82 -7.69 11.55
C PRO A 47 9.27 -6.88 10.32
N PRO A 48 8.70 -7.11 9.12
CA PRO A 48 8.99 -6.29 7.96
C PRO A 48 8.79 -4.82 8.34
N ALA A 49 9.80 -3.98 8.11
CA ALA A 49 9.68 -2.56 8.40
C ALA A 49 8.46 -2.02 7.64
N PRO A 50 7.67 -1.15 8.28
CA PRO A 50 6.45 -0.69 7.66
C PRO A 50 6.78 0.08 6.38
N LEU A 51 6.02 -0.20 5.32
CA LEU A 51 6.22 0.36 4.00
C LEU A 51 5.71 1.80 3.97
N ILE A 52 6.63 2.74 3.81
CA ILE A 52 6.27 4.15 3.59
C ILE A 52 5.98 4.38 2.11
N VAL A 53 4.75 4.76 1.80
CA VAL A 53 4.30 5.12 0.45
C VAL A 53 3.97 6.61 0.37
N ARG A 54 4.31 7.23 -0.76
CA ARG A 54 3.91 8.58 -1.15
C ARG A 54 2.92 8.48 -2.30
N VAL A 55 1.76 9.11 -2.12
CA VAL A 55 0.61 8.92 -3.00
C VAL A 55 0.15 10.27 -3.50
N TRP A 56 -0.04 10.38 -4.81
CA TRP A 56 -0.75 11.49 -5.44
C TRP A 56 -2.08 10.98 -5.96
N VAL A 57 -3.15 11.68 -5.61
CA VAL A 57 -4.53 11.29 -5.94
C VAL A 57 -5.17 12.41 -6.75
N GLY A 58 -5.72 12.05 -7.90
CA GLY A 58 -6.49 12.97 -8.74
C GLY A 58 -7.88 13.26 -8.16
N GLN A 59 -8.58 14.23 -8.75
CA GLN A 59 -9.91 14.67 -8.31
C GLN A 59 -11.01 13.59 -8.43
N ALA A 60 -10.73 12.47 -9.10
CA ALA A 60 -11.63 11.31 -9.20
C ALA A 60 -11.26 10.16 -8.23
N GLY A 61 -10.37 10.40 -7.26
CA GLY A 61 -9.87 9.36 -6.35
C GLY A 61 -8.84 8.41 -6.99
N LYS A 62 -8.51 8.59 -8.27
CA LYS A 62 -7.50 7.78 -8.96
C LYS A 62 -6.10 8.11 -8.44
N VAL A 63 -5.31 7.08 -8.12
CA VAL A 63 -3.88 7.25 -7.84
C VAL A 63 -3.14 7.60 -9.13
N GLU A 64 -2.60 8.81 -9.21
CA GLU A 64 -1.89 9.33 -10.39
C GLU A 64 -0.38 9.08 -10.31
N ARG A 65 0.16 9.06 -9.09
CA ARG A 65 1.56 8.73 -8.82
C ARG A 65 1.68 7.99 -7.51
N LEU A 66 2.58 7.02 -7.48
CA LEU A 66 2.92 6.24 -6.32
C LEU A 66 4.45 6.12 -6.23
N GLU A 67 5.01 6.40 -5.07
CA GLU A 67 6.42 6.19 -4.77
C GLU A 67 6.60 5.46 -3.45
N PHE A 68 7.57 4.55 -3.42
CA PHE A 68 7.95 3.79 -2.24
C PHE A 68 9.41 3.34 -2.40
N ALA A 69 10.05 2.98 -1.30
CA ALA A 69 11.38 2.36 -1.36
C ALA A 69 11.24 0.96 -1.99
N SER A 70 12.07 0.65 -2.98
CA SER A 70 12.03 -0.66 -3.65
C SER A 70 12.11 -1.78 -2.61
N LEU A 71 11.28 -2.78 -2.82
CA LEU A 71 11.24 -4.01 -2.04
C LEU A 71 12.49 -4.87 -2.28
N GLY A 72 13.31 -4.56 -3.28
CA GLY A 72 14.50 -5.31 -3.66
C GLY A 72 14.23 -6.46 -4.65
N GLN A 73 12.98 -6.59 -5.11
CA GLN A 73 12.58 -7.49 -6.19
C GLN A 73 11.68 -6.74 -7.19
N PRO A 74 12.05 -6.67 -8.48
CA PRO A 74 11.27 -5.92 -9.48
C PRO A 74 9.81 -6.37 -9.61
N GLN A 75 9.54 -7.68 -9.52
CA GLN A 75 8.17 -8.21 -9.61
C GLN A 75 7.32 -7.80 -8.41
N ALA A 76 7.85 -7.86 -7.18
CA ALA A 76 7.16 -7.37 -5.98
C ALA A 76 6.87 -5.86 -6.06
N ASP A 77 7.80 -5.06 -6.60
CA ASP A 77 7.59 -3.61 -6.82
C ASP A 77 6.44 -3.36 -7.82
N GLU A 78 6.39 -4.14 -8.91
CA GLU A 78 5.33 -4.05 -9.90
C GLU A 78 3.98 -4.49 -9.33
N ASP A 79 3.92 -5.61 -8.61
CA ASP A 79 2.71 -6.14 -8.00
C ASP A 79 2.13 -5.14 -6.97
N LEU A 80 2.98 -4.57 -6.11
CA LEU A 80 2.57 -3.53 -5.16
C LEU A 80 2.01 -2.29 -5.89
N ARG A 81 2.67 -1.85 -6.96
CA ARG A 81 2.18 -0.70 -7.74
C ARG A 81 0.85 -1.03 -8.41
N ALA A 82 0.71 -2.21 -9.00
CA ALA A 82 -0.52 -2.65 -9.65
C ALA A 82 -1.68 -2.68 -8.66
N LEU A 83 -1.49 -3.25 -7.46
CA LEU A 83 -2.50 -3.31 -6.41
C LEU A 83 -2.98 -1.92 -5.98
N LEU A 84 -2.05 -1.00 -5.70
CA LEU A 84 -2.38 0.32 -5.20
C LEU A 84 -2.88 1.29 -6.28
N THR A 85 -2.85 0.90 -7.56
CA THR A 85 -3.31 1.71 -8.70
C THR A 85 -4.42 1.06 -9.51
N ALA A 86 -4.84 -0.17 -9.18
CA ALA A 86 -5.82 -0.96 -9.92
C ALA A 86 -7.20 -0.30 -10.00
N GLN A 87 -7.60 0.41 -8.94
CA GLN A 87 -8.92 1.02 -8.83
C GLN A 87 -8.85 2.38 -8.11
N PRO A 88 -9.80 3.29 -8.39
CA PRO A 88 -9.87 4.56 -7.67
C PRO A 88 -10.21 4.34 -6.20
N LEU A 89 -9.75 5.26 -5.37
CA LEU A 89 -10.19 5.38 -3.98
C LEU A 89 -11.68 5.71 -3.91
N SER A 90 -12.33 5.29 -2.82
CA SER A 90 -13.76 5.55 -2.62
C SER A 90 -14.13 7.04 -2.57
N GLU A 91 -13.19 7.90 -2.19
CA GLU A 91 -13.38 9.35 -2.15
C GLU A 91 -12.19 10.10 -2.79
N PRO A 92 -12.45 11.24 -3.45
CA PRO A 92 -11.39 12.13 -3.90
C PRO A 92 -10.73 12.86 -2.71
N PRO A 93 -9.48 13.34 -2.85
CA PRO A 93 -8.83 14.08 -1.79
C PRO A 93 -9.55 15.40 -1.54
N PRO A 94 -9.55 15.92 -0.29
CA PRO A 94 -10.01 17.27 -0.04
C PRO A 94 -9.30 18.29 -0.94
N PRO A 95 -10.01 19.30 -1.46
CA PRO A 95 -9.47 20.21 -2.47
C PRO A 95 -8.29 21.06 -1.97
N ASP A 96 -8.19 21.25 -0.65
CA ASP A 96 -7.11 21.97 0.02
C ASP A 96 -5.96 21.05 0.47
N MET A 97 -6.08 19.73 0.29
CA MET A 97 -5.11 18.76 0.79
C MET A 97 -3.78 18.83 0.05
N ARG A 98 -2.69 18.96 0.81
CA ARG A 98 -1.33 18.93 0.26
C ARG A 98 -0.92 17.51 -0.16
N GLN A 99 -0.34 17.40 -1.34
CA GLN A 99 0.19 16.16 -1.91
C GLN A 99 1.72 16.22 -2.05
N PRO A 100 2.44 15.08 -1.98
CA PRO A 100 1.91 13.73 -1.75
C PRO A 100 1.37 13.54 -0.34
N MET A 101 0.38 12.66 -0.23
CA MET A 101 0.05 12.04 1.04
C MET A 101 1.08 10.97 1.37
N VAL A 102 1.60 10.98 2.60
CA VAL A 102 2.52 9.96 3.10
C VAL A 102 1.73 8.99 3.97
N LEU A 103 1.74 7.71 3.61
CA LEU A 103 1.08 6.65 4.36
C LEU A 103 2.10 5.61 4.81
N GLN A 104 1.81 5.01 5.95
CA GLN A 104 2.49 3.82 6.44
C GLN A 104 1.57 2.63 6.19
N LEU A 105 2.07 1.64 5.45
CA LEU A 105 1.38 0.39 5.18
C LEU A 105 2.12 -0.77 5.83
N GLU A 106 1.37 -1.77 6.25
CA GLU A 106 1.88 -3.01 6.82
C GLU A 106 1.79 -4.07 5.74
N LEU A 107 2.92 -4.62 5.32
CA LEU A 107 2.95 -5.79 4.46
C LEU A 107 2.92 -7.03 5.35
N GLY A 108 1.76 -7.25 5.99
CA GLY A 108 1.55 -8.36 6.90
C GLY A 108 1.02 -9.59 6.18
N PHE A 109 1.37 -10.77 6.66
CA PHE A 109 0.62 -11.98 6.29
C PHE A 109 -0.76 -11.88 6.95
N VAL A 110 -1.83 -12.11 6.19
CA VAL A 110 -3.15 -12.35 6.79
C VAL A 110 -3.01 -13.57 7.70
N ALA A 111 -2.89 -13.35 9.01
CA ALA A 111 -3.06 -14.40 9.99
C ALA A 111 -4.54 -14.80 9.91
N LYS A 112 -4.82 -15.95 9.30
CA LYS A 112 -6.10 -16.63 9.55
C LYS A 112 -6.14 -16.92 11.05
N GLY A 113 -6.98 -16.16 11.77
CA GLY A 113 -7.46 -16.54 13.10
C GLY A 113 -8.36 -17.76 13.05
#